data_AF-A0A5B7CKN1-F1
#
_entry.id   AF-A0A5B7CKN1-F1
#
_cell.length_a   1.000
_cell.length_b   1.000
_cell.length_c   1.000
_cell.angle_alpha   90.00
_cell.angle_beta   90.00
_cell.angle_gamma   90.00
#
_symmetry.space_group_name_H-M   'P 1'
#
loop_
_entity.id
_entity.type
_entity.pdbx_description
1 polymer ?
#
loop_
_entity_poly.entity_id
_entity_poly.type
_entity_poly.pdbx_seq_one_letter_code
_entity_poly.pdbx_strand_id
1 'polypeptide(L)'
;MLTLEDLAVVNGNGNTEKNGFSDSSTSEANLRLVVGAGRTDEAVTTLLEGAKEKASPALFSLLDRLSDLSTATHPARGFTVVNSDKDVVQVSQVSPNARPLWLVFSGMGSQWVGCGKALLRYPTFVNSLKRCHAALVPYGEDLMNILTSEDPAAMSSTCSSFATIAAMQVSSFSISCKGNLIF
;
A
#
# COMPACT_ATOMS: atom_id res chain seq x y z
N MET A 1 0.01 -13.44 10.69
CA MET A 1 1.00 -12.37 10.92
C MET A 1 2.32 -12.94 10.43
N LEU A 2 2.73 -12.59 9.21
CA LEU A 2 3.98 -13.08 8.62
C LEU A 2 5.02 -12.01 8.95
N THR A 3 5.99 -12.35 9.80
CA THR A 3 7.11 -11.48 10.15
C THR A 3 8.14 -11.54 9.01
N LEU A 4 8.95 -10.47 8.89
CA LEU A 4 9.99 -10.32 7.87
C LEU A 4 11.07 -11.42 7.89
N GLU A 5 11.04 -12.32 8.86
CA GLU A 5 11.94 -13.49 8.97
C GLU A 5 11.58 -14.62 8.00
N ASP A 6 10.34 -14.67 7.50
CA ASP A 6 9.87 -15.70 6.54
C ASP A 6 10.42 -15.51 5.11
N LEU A 7 11.36 -14.56 4.92
CA LEU A 7 12.02 -14.23 3.65
C LEU A 7 13.52 -14.57 3.62
N ALA A 8 14.06 -15.17 4.68
CA ALA A 8 15.46 -15.61 4.70
C ALA A 8 15.62 -16.95 3.96
N VAL A 9 16.33 -16.91 2.83
CA VAL A 9 16.94 -18.08 2.19
C VAL A 9 17.94 -18.70 3.17
N VAL A 10 17.81 -20.00 3.41
CA VAL A 10 18.77 -20.80 4.20
C VAL A 10 20.15 -20.71 3.55
N ASN A 11 21.08 -20.01 4.20
CA ASN A 11 22.50 -20.19 3.98
C ASN A 11 23.12 -20.66 5.28
N GLY A 12 23.69 -21.87 5.23
CA GLY A 12 24.41 -22.47 6.34
C GLY A 12 25.68 -21.69 6.64
N ASN A 13 25.70 -21.04 7.80
CA ASN A 13 26.83 -21.02 8.72
C ASN A 13 26.40 -20.27 9.98
N GLY A 14 26.40 -20.98 11.11
CA GLY A 14 26.07 -20.41 12.41
C GLY A 14 27.12 -19.40 12.83
N ASN A 15 26.70 -18.17 13.07
CA ASN A 15 27.26 -17.26 14.06
C ASN A 15 26.23 -16.18 14.37
N THR A 16 25.68 -16.22 15.58
CA THR A 16 24.77 -15.22 16.15
C THR A 16 25.58 -14.06 16.74
N GLU A 17 25.59 -12.91 16.07
CA GLU A 17 25.91 -11.63 16.70
C GLU A 17 24.61 -10.86 16.98
N LYS A 18 24.38 -10.58 18.27
CA LYS A 18 23.25 -9.79 18.76
C LYS A 18 23.56 -8.31 18.58
N ASN A 19 23.01 -7.67 17.56
CA ASN A 19 22.90 -6.22 17.51
C ASN A 19 21.46 -5.81 17.77
N GLY A 20 21.26 -5.21 18.95
CA GLY A 20 19.99 -4.68 19.40
C GLY A 20 19.51 -3.56 18.48
N PHE A 21 18.38 -3.79 17.83
CA PHE A 21 17.55 -2.73 17.27
C PHE A 21 16.46 -2.43 18.30
N SER A 22 16.54 -1.26 18.92
CA SER A 22 15.59 -0.78 19.90
C SER A 22 14.18 -0.71 19.30
N ASP A 23 13.25 -1.45 19.90
CA ASP A 23 11.82 -1.41 19.61
C ASP A 23 11.27 0.00 19.81
N SER A 24 11.00 0.70 18.70
CA SER A 24 10.18 1.91 18.66
C SER A 24 9.07 1.85 17.60
N SER A 25 8.73 0.66 17.08
CA SER A 25 7.94 0.53 15.84
C SER A 25 6.50 0.02 15.99
N THR A 26 5.90 0.08 17.17
CA THR A 26 4.52 -0.41 17.37
C THR A 26 3.44 0.53 16.79
N SER A 27 3.78 1.76 16.39
CA SER A 27 2.84 2.75 15.80
C SER A 27 2.48 2.46 14.33
N GLU A 28 3.43 1.99 13.52
CA GLU A 28 3.26 1.86 12.06
C GLU A 28 2.57 0.56 11.60
N ALA A 29 2.37 -0.39 12.50
CA ALA A 29 1.99 -1.77 12.16
C ALA A 29 0.51 -1.92 11.72
N ASN A 30 -0.31 -0.88 11.82
CA ASN A 30 -1.74 -0.97 11.53
C ASN A 30 -2.31 0.30 10.88
N LEU A 31 -1.57 0.92 9.95
CA LEU A 31 -2.08 2.02 9.12
C LEU A 31 -3.34 1.56 8.41
N ARG A 32 -4.44 2.31 8.59
CA ARG A 32 -5.73 1.98 7.98
C ARG A 32 -6.37 3.19 7.35
N LEU A 33 -6.70 3.06 6.07
CA LEU A 33 -7.55 4.02 5.38
C LEU A 33 -9.00 3.85 5.86
N VAL A 34 -9.62 4.95 6.24
CA VAL A 34 -11.04 5.01 6.58
C VAL A 34 -11.68 6.05 5.66
N VAL A 35 -12.77 5.64 5.03
CA VAL A 35 -13.55 6.47 4.11
C VAL A 35 -14.89 6.81 4.74
N GLY A 36 -15.43 7.97 4.39
CA GLY A 36 -16.70 8.48 4.91
C GLY A 36 -17.55 9.06 3.79
N ALA A 37 -18.86 8.86 3.92
CA ALA A 37 -19.89 9.38 3.04
C ALA A 37 -20.95 10.12 3.84
N GLY A 38 -21.41 11.26 3.33
CA GLY A 38 -22.36 12.11 4.03
C GLY A 38 -23.12 13.04 3.09
N ARG A 39 -24.08 13.77 3.67
CA ARG A 39 -24.83 14.80 2.94
C ARG A 39 -24.15 16.17 2.95
N THR A 40 -23.37 16.46 3.99
CA THR A 40 -22.63 17.71 4.15
C THR A 40 -21.19 17.43 4.54
N ASP A 41 -20.32 18.41 4.36
CA ASP A 41 -18.90 18.26 4.68
C ASP A 41 -18.69 18.09 6.19
N GLU A 42 -19.47 18.81 7.01
CA GLU A 42 -19.41 18.73 8.48
C GLU A 42 -19.77 17.33 8.97
N ALA A 43 -20.81 16.72 8.39
CA ALA A 43 -21.22 15.37 8.75
C ALA A 43 -20.12 14.33 8.48
N VAL A 44 -19.39 14.48 7.37
CA VAL A 44 -18.26 13.60 7.05
C VAL A 44 -17.08 13.87 7.97
N THR A 45 -16.74 15.13 8.23
CA THR A 45 -15.66 15.50 9.16
C THR A 45 -15.89 14.91 10.55
N THR A 46 -17.07 15.12 11.15
CA THR A 46 -17.42 14.55 12.46
C THR A 46 -17.37 13.03 12.46
N LEU A 47 -17.78 12.38 11.37
CA LEU A 47 -17.73 10.93 11.24
C LEU A 47 -16.29 10.40 11.19
N LEU A 48 -15.39 11.08 10.46
CA LEU A 48 -13.98 10.70 10.34
C LEU A 48 -13.21 10.99 11.64
N GLU A 49 -13.51 12.08 12.34
CA GLU A 49 -12.95 12.39 13.67
C GLU A 49 -13.39 11.35 14.70
N GLY A 50 -14.69 11.03 14.75
CA GLY A 50 -15.20 9.98 15.64
C GLY A 50 -14.61 8.60 15.33
N ALA A 51 -14.29 8.31 14.06
CA ALA A 51 -13.62 7.07 13.67
C ALA A 51 -12.17 6.99 14.18
N LYS A 52 -11.47 8.13 14.32
CA LYS A 52 -10.13 8.18 14.93
C LYS A 52 -10.20 7.95 16.44
N GLU A 53 -11.15 8.61 17.11
CA GLU A 53 -11.32 8.50 18.56
C GLU A 53 -11.73 7.09 18.98
N LYS A 54 -12.63 6.46 18.20
CA LYS A 54 -13.18 5.13 18.49
C LYS A 54 -12.73 4.11 17.45
N ALA A 55 -11.42 3.91 17.37
CA ALA A 55 -10.82 2.98 16.43
C ALA A 55 -11.27 1.52 16.69
N SER A 56 -12.26 1.05 15.93
CA SER A 56 -12.79 -0.31 16.00
C SER A 56 -12.88 -0.93 14.60
N PRO A 57 -12.39 -2.18 14.40
CA PRO A 57 -12.48 -2.86 13.11
C PRO A 57 -13.91 -2.96 12.54
N ALA A 58 -14.90 -3.13 13.42
CA ALA A 58 -16.30 -3.23 13.04
C ALA A 58 -16.84 -1.88 12.54
N LEU A 59 -16.48 -0.78 13.21
CA LEU A 59 -16.82 0.57 12.77
C LEU A 59 -16.22 0.85 11.39
N PHE A 60 -14.94 0.56 11.20
CA PHE A 60 -14.28 0.80 9.92
C PHE A 60 -14.92 -0.01 8.78
N SER A 61 -15.29 -1.27 9.00
CA SER A 61 -15.98 -2.07 7.98
C SER A 61 -17.38 -1.54 7.67
N LEU A 62 -18.08 -0.97 8.66
CA LEU A 62 -19.36 -0.32 8.45
C LEU A 62 -19.20 0.94 7.60
N LEU A 63 -18.25 1.81 7.95
CA LEU A 63 -17.98 3.05 7.21
C LEU A 63 -17.58 2.79 5.76
N ASP A 64 -16.77 1.76 5.53
CA ASP A 64 -16.39 1.28 4.20
C ASP A 64 -17.64 0.94 3.37
N ARG A 65 -18.57 0.15 3.91
CA ARG A 65 -19.84 -0.18 3.24
C ARG A 65 -20.76 1.01 3.02
N LEU A 66 -20.75 1.99 3.94
CA LEU A 66 -21.55 3.21 3.78
C LEU A 66 -20.97 4.14 2.70
N SER A 67 -19.68 3.99 2.38
CA SER A 67 -19.04 4.80 1.35
C SER A 67 -19.52 4.50 -0.07
N ASP A 68 -20.07 3.29 -0.29
CA ASP A 68 -20.66 2.83 -1.57
C ASP A 68 -22.02 3.48 -1.89
N LEU A 69 -22.58 4.28 -0.97
CA LEU A 69 -23.87 4.94 -1.19
C LEU A 69 -23.81 5.89 -2.40
N SER A 70 -24.91 6.06 -3.13
CA SER A 70 -24.91 6.93 -4.32
C SER A 70 -24.49 8.38 -4.01
N THR A 71 -23.57 8.93 -4.81
CA THR A 71 -23.13 10.33 -4.74
C THR A 71 -24.25 11.34 -5.02
N ALA A 72 -25.38 10.91 -5.62
CA ALA A 72 -26.57 11.75 -5.75
C ALA A 72 -27.28 11.99 -4.40
N THR A 73 -27.22 11.02 -3.48
CA THR A 73 -27.86 11.11 -2.16
C THR A 73 -26.90 11.58 -1.08
N HIS A 74 -25.62 11.26 -1.22
CA HIS A 74 -24.54 11.59 -0.29
C HIS A 74 -23.40 12.23 -1.09
N PRO A 75 -23.48 13.52 -1.44
CA PRO A 75 -22.48 14.18 -2.28
C PRO A 75 -21.17 14.48 -1.54
N ALA A 76 -21.18 14.53 -0.20
CA ALA A 76 -19.98 14.74 0.59
C ALA A 76 -19.20 13.42 0.73
N ARG A 77 -17.90 13.46 0.44
CA ARG A 77 -16.97 12.35 0.60
C ARG A 77 -15.72 12.78 1.31
N GLY A 78 -15.15 11.89 2.10
CA GLY A 78 -13.89 12.16 2.76
C GLY A 78 -13.15 10.91 3.15
N PHE A 79 -11.89 11.09 3.53
CA PHE A 79 -11.06 10.00 4.00
C PHE A 79 -10.10 10.47 5.09
N THR A 80 -9.63 9.51 5.87
CA THR A 80 -8.58 9.70 6.86
C THR A 80 -7.72 8.45 6.98
N VAL A 81 -6.49 8.62 7.49
CA VAL A 81 -5.59 7.51 7.82
C VAL A 81 -5.47 7.41 9.32
N VAL A 82 -5.90 6.28 9.88
CA VAL A 82 -5.80 5.97 11.32
C VAL A 82 -4.45 5.31 11.59
N ASN A 83 -3.89 5.53 12.79
CA ASN A 83 -2.57 5.04 13.21
C ASN A 83 -1.41 5.61 12.39
N SER A 84 -1.58 6.83 11.87
CA SER A 84 -0.48 7.58 11.25
C SER A 84 -0.04 8.70 12.17
N ASP A 85 1.26 8.98 12.20
CA ASP A 85 1.81 10.17 12.87
C ASP A 85 1.36 11.48 12.19
N LYS A 86 0.82 11.39 10.96
CA LYS A 86 0.24 12.51 10.22
C LYS A 86 -1.26 12.56 10.39
N ASP A 87 -1.73 13.71 10.84
CA ASP A 87 -3.16 14.00 10.89
C ASP A 87 -3.67 14.39 9.50
N VAL A 88 -4.27 13.43 8.78
CA VAL A 88 -4.84 13.65 7.44
C VAL A 88 -6.35 13.49 7.51
N VAL A 89 -7.09 14.58 7.33
CA VAL A 89 -8.53 14.56 7.05
C VAL A 89 -8.76 15.37 5.79
N GLN A 90 -9.39 14.76 4.80
CA GLN A 90 -9.83 15.46 3.60
C GLN A 90 -11.29 15.18 3.34
N VAL A 91 -12.03 16.23 3.04
CA VAL A 91 -13.44 16.19 2.70
C VAL A 91 -13.65 17.04 1.45
N SER A 92 -14.50 16.55 0.55
CA SER A 92 -14.82 17.23 -0.70
C SER A 92 -16.21 16.83 -1.19
N GLN A 93 -16.85 17.75 -1.91
CA GLN A 93 -18.09 17.51 -2.62
C GLN A 93 -17.81 16.82 -3.95
N VAL A 94 -18.52 15.74 -4.23
CA VAL A 94 -18.35 14.92 -5.43
C VAL A 94 -19.60 15.01 -6.29
N SER A 95 -19.39 15.22 -7.59
CA SER A 95 -20.50 15.26 -8.56
C SER A 95 -21.20 13.90 -8.65
N PRO A 96 -22.52 13.86 -8.91
CA PRO A 96 -23.28 12.61 -9.07
C PRO A 96 -22.96 11.87 -10.39
N ASN A 97 -22.20 12.49 -11.29
CA ASN A 97 -21.89 11.92 -12.60
C ASN A 97 -20.87 10.78 -12.48
N ALA A 98 -21.11 9.70 -13.23
CA ALA A 98 -20.12 8.64 -13.39
C ALA A 98 -18.83 9.20 -14.00
N ARG A 99 -17.68 8.78 -13.44
CA ARG A 99 -16.36 9.21 -13.90
C ARG A 99 -15.61 8.00 -14.47
N PRO A 100 -15.09 8.07 -15.70
CA PRO A 100 -14.29 6.97 -16.25
C PRO A 100 -12.99 6.82 -15.47
N LEU A 101 -12.64 5.59 -15.13
CA LEU A 101 -11.37 5.25 -14.51
C LEU A 101 -10.30 5.03 -15.59
N TRP A 102 -9.21 5.77 -15.51
CA TRP A 102 -8.04 5.62 -16.39
C TRP A 102 -6.84 5.16 -15.56
N LEU A 103 -6.21 4.07 -15.98
CA LEU A 103 -4.97 3.57 -15.39
C LEU A 103 -3.80 3.99 -16.28
N VAL A 104 -2.84 4.72 -15.71
CA VAL A 104 -1.66 5.22 -16.42
C VAL A 104 -0.42 4.56 -15.83
N PHE A 105 0.32 3.84 -16.66
CA PHE A 105 1.53 3.13 -16.27
C PHE A 105 2.75 3.88 -16.82
N SER A 106 3.53 4.48 -15.91
CA SER A 106 4.72 5.26 -16.28
C SER A 106 5.83 4.37 -16.85
N GLY A 107 6.63 4.93 -17.75
CA GLY A 107 7.77 4.23 -18.34
C GLY A 107 9.06 4.35 -17.54
N MET A 108 10.18 4.19 -18.25
CA MET A 108 11.53 4.36 -17.72
C MET A 108 11.76 5.77 -17.15
N GLY A 109 12.50 5.88 -16.07
CA GLY A 109 12.78 7.11 -15.33
C GLY A 109 11.96 7.26 -14.04
N SER A 110 10.93 6.43 -13.82
CA SER A 110 10.14 6.45 -12.57
C SER A 110 10.75 5.63 -11.44
N GLN A 111 11.86 4.94 -11.70
CA GLN A 111 12.47 3.99 -10.78
C GLN A 111 13.51 4.65 -9.86
N TRP A 112 13.60 4.16 -8.62
CA TRP A 112 14.55 4.63 -7.60
C TRP A 112 14.85 3.52 -6.59
N VAL A 113 15.99 3.63 -5.90
CA VAL A 113 16.50 2.62 -4.96
C VAL A 113 15.60 2.50 -3.73
N GLY A 114 15.18 1.29 -3.37
CA GLY A 114 14.26 1.07 -2.26
C GLY A 114 12.79 1.37 -2.59
N CYS A 115 12.46 1.57 -3.86
CA CYS A 115 11.07 1.72 -4.29
C CYS A 115 10.22 0.53 -3.82
N GLY A 116 9.00 0.81 -3.32
CA GLY A 116 8.08 -0.22 -2.84
C GLY A 116 8.50 -0.98 -1.57
N LYS A 117 9.64 -0.69 -0.93
CA LYS A 117 10.03 -1.27 0.38
C LYS A 117 8.91 -1.09 1.42
N ALA A 118 8.29 0.09 1.46
CA ALA A 118 7.16 0.37 2.33
C ALA A 118 5.90 -0.47 2.00
N LEU A 119 5.73 -0.90 0.74
CA LEU A 119 4.59 -1.70 0.28
C LEU A 119 4.76 -3.20 0.59
N LEU A 120 5.96 -3.66 0.93
CA LEU A 120 6.23 -5.04 1.35
C LEU A 120 5.47 -5.44 2.63
N ARG A 121 4.93 -4.47 3.38
CA ARG A 121 4.03 -4.76 4.51
C ARG A 121 2.68 -5.35 4.08
N TYR A 122 2.29 -5.20 2.81
CA TYR A 122 0.99 -5.67 2.30
C TYR A 122 1.12 -7.06 1.65
N PRO A 123 0.47 -8.11 2.19
CA PRO A 123 0.61 -9.47 1.67
C PRO A 123 0.19 -9.62 0.20
N THR A 124 -0.85 -8.89 -0.24
CA THR A 124 -1.30 -8.90 -1.63
C THR A 124 -0.20 -8.42 -2.58
N PHE A 125 0.51 -7.36 -2.19
CA PHE A 125 1.61 -6.80 -2.96
C PHE A 125 2.77 -7.81 -3.02
N VAL A 126 3.20 -8.33 -1.88
CA VAL A 126 4.30 -9.30 -1.78
C VAL A 126 4.01 -10.56 -2.59
N ASN A 127 2.79 -11.09 -2.53
CA ASN A 127 2.42 -12.27 -3.29
C ASN A 127 2.48 -12.05 -4.81
N SER A 128 2.06 -10.87 -5.27
CA SER A 128 2.18 -10.50 -6.69
C SER A 128 3.64 -10.33 -7.10
N LEU A 129 4.43 -9.69 -6.24
CA LEU A 129 5.85 -9.45 -6.48
C LEU A 129 6.63 -10.77 -6.54
N LYS A 130 6.37 -11.71 -5.62
CA LYS A 130 6.97 -13.06 -5.63
C LYS A 130 6.66 -13.84 -6.91
N ARG A 131 5.45 -13.68 -7.47
CA ARG A 131 5.09 -14.28 -8.77
C ARG A 131 5.89 -13.67 -9.91
N CYS A 132 6.09 -12.35 -9.90
CA CYS A 132 6.93 -11.66 -10.89
C CYS A 132 8.39 -12.10 -10.77
N HIS A 133 8.91 -12.18 -9.54
CA HIS A 133 10.27 -12.65 -9.26
C HIS A 133 10.48 -14.08 -9.78
N ALA A 134 9.58 -15.02 -9.48
CA ALA A 134 9.68 -16.40 -9.95
C ALA A 134 9.71 -16.51 -11.50
N ALA A 135 9.03 -15.61 -12.21
CA ALA A 135 9.06 -15.56 -13.67
C ALA A 135 10.38 -15.02 -14.25
N LEU A 136 11.12 -14.24 -13.45
CA LEU A 136 12.34 -13.54 -13.84
C LEU A 136 13.63 -14.27 -13.45
N VAL A 137 13.57 -15.16 -12.45
CA VAL A 137 14.68 -16.02 -12.03
C VAL A 137 15.39 -16.74 -13.20
N PRO A 138 14.68 -17.30 -14.21
CA PRO A 138 15.34 -17.95 -15.36
C PRO A 138 16.23 -17.03 -16.20
N TYR A 139 16.03 -15.72 -16.09
CA TYR A 139 16.76 -14.69 -16.84
C TYR A 139 17.86 -14.02 -16.00
N GLY A 140 18.11 -14.49 -14.78
CA GLY A 140 19.15 -13.99 -13.89
C GLY A 140 18.79 -12.71 -13.12
N GLU A 141 17.51 -12.31 -13.11
CA GLU A 141 17.04 -11.10 -12.44
C GLU A 141 16.44 -11.43 -11.06
N ASP A 142 17.11 -11.02 -9.99
CA ASP A 142 16.62 -11.16 -8.62
C ASP A 142 15.92 -9.87 -8.15
N LEU A 143 14.62 -9.79 -8.45
CA LEU A 143 13.79 -8.65 -8.03
C LEU A 143 13.77 -8.40 -6.52
N MET A 144 13.84 -9.44 -5.68
CA MET A 144 13.75 -9.24 -4.23
C MET A 144 15.01 -8.54 -3.74
N ASN A 145 16.17 -9.03 -4.19
CA ASN A 145 17.45 -8.42 -3.88
C ASN A 145 17.54 -6.98 -4.42
N ILE A 146 17.10 -6.75 -5.68
CA ILE A 146 17.11 -5.41 -6.29
C ILE A 146 16.27 -4.40 -5.47
N LEU A 147 15.11 -4.82 -4.97
CA LEU A 147 14.21 -3.94 -4.21
C LEU A 147 14.64 -3.71 -2.76
N THR A 148 15.35 -4.66 -2.16
CA THR A 148 15.84 -4.53 -0.77
C THR A 148 17.24 -3.94 -0.69
N SER A 149 17.98 -3.91 -1.80
CA SER A 149 19.33 -3.35 -1.86
C SER A 149 19.31 -1.83 -1.62
N GLU A 150 20.34 -1.36 -0.91
CA GLU A 150 20.62 0.07 -0.73
C GLU A 150 21.61 0.59 -1.78
N ASP A 151 22.14 -0.28 -2.64
CA ASP A 151 23.09 0.06 -3.68
C ASP A 151 22.41 0.80 -4.85
N PRO A 152 22.82 2.04 -5.17
CA PRO A 152 22.36 2.76 -6.36
C PRO A 152 22.58 2.03 -7.68
N ALA A 153 23.57 1.13 -7.74
CA ALA A 153 23.86 0.36 -8.94
C ALA A 153 22.91 -0.84 -9.14
N ALA A 154 22.10 -1.22 -8.13
CA ALA A 154 21.18 -2.36 -8.22
C ALA A 154 20.16 -2.25 -9.38
N MET A 155 19.83 -1.02 -9.79
CA MET A 155 18.92 -0.74 -10.91
C MET A 155 19.61 -0.08 -12.10
N SER A 156 20.94 -0.11 -12.15
CA SER A 156 21.72 0.53 -13.24
C SER A 156 21.52 -0.13 -14.60
N SER A 157 21.21 -1.44 -14.62
CA SER A 157 20.94 -2.17 -15.85
C SER A 157 19.55 -1.83 -16.40
N THR A 158 19.42 -1.69 -17.72
CA THR A 158 18.12 -1.47 -18.37
C THR A 158 17.15 -2.62 -18.10
N CYS A 159 17.66 -3.86 -18.06
CA CYS A 159 16.85 -5.05 -17.79
C CYS A 159 16.26 -5.02 -16.38
N SER A 160 17.10 -4.81 -15.37
CA SER A 160 16.71 -4.72 -13.95
C SER A 160 15.78 -3.54 -13.69
N SER A 161 16.04 -2.37 -14.32
CA SER A 161 15.13 -1.22 -14.27
C SER A 161 13.75 -1.55 -14.85
N PHE A 162 13.69 -2.11 -16.06
CA PHE A 162 12.42 -2.43 -16.72
C PHE A 162 11.64 -3.50 -15.96
N ALA A 163 12.33 -4.58 -15.54
CA ALA A 163 11.75 -5.66 -14.75
C ALA A 163 11.17 -5.14 -13.43
N THR A 164 11.88 -4.24 -12.75
CA THR A 164 11.43 -3.65 -11.48
C THR A 164 10.20 -2.77 -11.69
N ILE A 165 10.19 -1.89 -12.70
CA ILE A 165 9.03 -1.04 -13.01
C ILE A 165 7.81 -1.91 -13.29
N ALA A 166 7.93 -2.90 -14.17
CA ALA A 166 6.84 -3.79 -14.53
C ALA A 166 6.32 -4.56 -13.31
N ALA A 167 7.20 -5.14 -12.50
CA ALA A 167 6.81 -5.89 -11.31
C ALA A 167 6.14 -4.99 -10.25
N MET A 168 6.63 -3.76 -10.06
CA MET A 168 6.04 -2.78 -9.16
C MET A 168 4.62 -2.40 -9.61
N GLN A 169 4.43 -2.16 -10.91
CA GLN A 169 3.15 -1.79 -11.50
C GLN A 169 2.13 -2.92 -11.38
N VAL A 170 2.51 -4.15 -11.72
CA VAL A 170 1.65 -5.34 -11.58
C VAL A 170 1.26 -5.56 -10.13
N SER A 171 2.22 -5.42 -9.20
CA SER A 171 1.96 -5.61 -7.77
C SER A 171 1.06 -4.53 -7.19
N SER A 172 1.23 -3.27 -7.62
CA SER A 172 0.37 -2.15 -7.23
C SER A 172 -1.05 -2.32 -7.77
N PHE A 173 -1.17 -2.74 -9.04
CA PHE A 173 -2.46 -3.07 -9.64
C PHE A 173 -3.16 -4.21 -8.90
N SER A 174 -2.42 -5.25 -8.46
CA SER A 174 -2.99 -6.34 -7.67
C SER A 174 -3.56 -5.88 -6.32
N ILE A 175 -3.00 -4.83 -5.69
CA ILE A 175 -3.61 -4.23 -4.48
C ILE A 175 -4.95 -3.60 -4.84
N SER A 176 -4.97 -2.79 -5.90
CA SER A 176 -6.17 -2.06 -6.34
C SER A 176 -7.34 -3.02 -6.61
N CYS A 177 -7.11 -4.13 -7.33
CA CYS A 177 -8.16 -5.11 -7.62
C CYS A 177 -8.72 -5.84 -6.40
N LYS A 178 -7.94 -6.01 -5.33
CA LYS A 178 -8.36 -6.74 -4.11
C LYS A 178 -8.92 -5.83 -3.03
N GLY A 179 -8.55 -4.56 -3.03
CA GLY A 179 -8.86 -3.63 -1.95
C GLY A 179 -10.29 -3.07 -1.95
N ASN A 180 -11.19 -3.53 -2.83
CA ASN A 180 -12.44 -2.81 -3.16
C ASN A 180 -12.21 -1.31 -3.43
N LEU A 181 -10.96 -0.91 -3.73
CA LEU A 181 -10.58 0.46 -4.09
C LEU A 181 -10.95 0.78 -5.54
N ILE A 182 -11.68 -0.13 -6.17
CA ILE A 182 -12.32 0.01 -7.46
C ILE A 182 -13.78 -0.29 -7.17
N PHE A 183 -14.60 0.77 -7.25
CA PHE A 183 -16.03 0.88 -6.95
C PHE A 183 -16.35 1.15 -5.49
#